data_AF-A0A0F8Z8H3-F1
#
_entry.id   AF-A0A0F8Z8H3-F1
#
_cell.length_a   1.000
_cell.length_b   1.000
_cell.length_c   1.000
_cell.angle_alpha   90.00
_cell.angle_beta   90.00
_cell.angle_gamma   90.00
#
_symmetry.space_group_name_H-M   'P 1'
#
loop_
_entity.id
_entity.type
_entity.pdbx_description
1 polymer ?
#
loop_
_entity_poly.entity_id
_entity_poly.type
_entity_poly.pdbx_seq_one_letter_code
_entity_poly.pdbx_strand_id
1 'polypeptide(L)'
;MQTLFSELTSFAREAGEAEITGEVRAITGITLTAVGLERVLGIGERCIVHGSDGPVHAEVVGLGTHGTELLPFGSWRGVAAGHRVEVAIGRDVIRPDESWKGR
;
A
#
# COMPACT_ATOMS: atom_id res chain seq x y z
N MET A 1 8.90 -41.86 -5.57
CA MET A 1 7.92 -41.05 -6.31
C MET A 1 6.94 -40.28 -5.38
N GLN A 2 6.64 -40.77 -4.18
CA GLN A 2 5.81 -40.04 -3.18
C GLN A 2 6.50 -38.81 -2.54
N THR A 3 7.84 -38.81 -2.44
CA THR A 3 8.60 -37.80 -1.69
C THR A 3 8.53 -36.39 -2.32
N LEU A 4 8.67 -36.30 -3.65
CA LEU A 4 8.63 -35.04 -4.40
C LEU A 4 7.29 -34.29 -4.25
N PHE A 5 6.18 -35.03 -4.26
CA PHE A 5 4.85 -34.44 -4.09
C PHE A 5 4.61 -33.98 -2.64
N SER A 6 5.18 -34.70 -1.66
CA SER A 6 5.13 -34.33 -0.24
C SER A 6 5.93 -33.06 0.04
N GLU A 7 7.11 -32.90 -0.56
CA GLU A 7 7.95 -31.71 -0.42
C GLU A 7 7.28 -30.47 -0.99
N LEU A 8 6.72 -30.55 -2.21
CA LEU A 8 5.93 -29.46 -2.81
C LEU A 8 4.72 -29.08 -1.96
N THR A 9 4.04 -30.07 -1.36
CA THR A 9 2.87 -29.81 -0.51
C THR A 9 3.26 -29.13 0.80
N SER A 10 4.40 -29.51 1.42
CA SER A 10 4.93 -28.84 2.60
C SER A 10 5.31 -27.40 2.27
N PHE A 11 6.06 -27.21 1.19
CA PHE A 11 6.48 -25.89 0.73
C PHE A 11 5.28 -24.98 0.46
N ALA A 12 4.24 -25.48 -0.22
CA ALA A 12 3.04 -24.69 -0.50
C ALA A 12 2.25 -24.33 0.78
N ARG A 13 2.32 -25.14 1.84
CA ARG A 13 1.70 -24.84 3.14
C ARG A 13 2.51 -23.85 3.97
N GLU A 14 3.82 -23.87 3.80
CA GLU A 14 4.76 -22.96 4.47
C GLU A 14 4.93 -21.64 3.71
N ALA A 15 4.51 -21.58 2.45
CA ALA A 15 4.39 -20.33 1.72
C ALA A 15 3.46 -19.39 2.51
N GLY A 16 4.01 -18.26 2.95
CA GLY A 16 3.29 -17.27 3.74
C GLY A 16 2.10 -16.66 3.01
N GLU A 17 1.40 -15.75 3.69
CA GLU A 17 0.27 -15.06 3.09
C GLU A 17 0.70 -14.29 1.83
N ALA A 18 -0.15 -14.33 0.81
CA ALA A 18 0.08 -13.58 -0.42
C ALA A 18 -0.03 -12.08 -0.12
N GLU A 19 1.03 -11.33 -0.42
CA GLU A 19 1.04 -9.90 -0.26
C GLU A 19 0.73 -9.21 -1.60
N ILE A 20 -0.26 -8.32 -1.59
CA ILE A 20 -0.62 -7.55 -2.77
C ILE A 20 0.11 -6.22 -2.70
N THR A 21 0.96 -5.99 -3.70
CA THR A 21 1.78 -4.78 -3.81
C THR A 21 1.63 -4.19 -5.20
N GLY A 22 1.78 -2.87 -5.26
CA GLY A 22 1.90 -2.12 -6.49
C GLY A 22 3.21 -1.37 -6.56
N GLU A 23 3.31 -0.51 -7.55
CA GLU A 23 4.47 0.36 -7.76
C GLU A 23 4.06 1.76 -8.16
N VAL A 24 4.90 2.73 -7.82
CA VAL A 24 4.76 4.13 -8.24
C VAL A 24 5.01 4.21 -9.75
N ARG A 25 3.98 4.56 -10.51
CA ARG A 25 4.09 4.79 -11.95
C ARG A 25 4.57 6.20 -12.26
N ALA A 26 3.98 7.20 -11.60
CA ALA A 26 4.24 8.60 -11.88
C ALA A 26 3.93 9.48 -10.65
N ILE A 27 4.59 10.64 -10.56
CA ILE A 27 4.37 11.63 -9.52
C ILE A 27 4.12 12.96 -10.23
N THR A 28 2.95 13.56 -10.03
CA THR A 28 2.54 14.78 -10.73
C THR A 28 2.06 15.82 -9.73
N GLY A 29 2.94 16.76 -9.38
CA GLY A 29 2.65 17.75 -8.34
C GLY A 29 2.45 17.08 -6.98
N ILE A 30 1.23 17.19 -6.44
CA ILE A 30 0.89 16.62 -5.13
C ILE A 30 0.30 15.21 -5.19
N THR A 31 -0.05 14.71 -6.38
CA THR A 31 -0.62 13.38 -6.55
C THR A 31 0.40 12.38 -7.07
N LEU A 32 0.18 11.12 -6.76
CA LEU A 32 0.98 9.99 -7.23
C LEU A 32 0.07 8.97 -7.89
N THR A 33 0.48 8.43 -9.03
CA THR A 33 -0.22 7.32 -9.68
C THR A 33 0.50 6.02 -9.36
N ALA A 34 -0.21 5.08 -8.75
CA ALA A 34 0.25 3.72 -8.50
C ALA A 34 -0.44 2.72 -9.43
N VAL A 35 0.23 1.63 -9.76
CA VAL A 35 -0.33 0.52 -10.55
C VAL A 35 -0.17 -0.81 -9.83
N GLY A 36 -1.00 -1.79 -10.17
CA GLY A 36 -1.01 -3.12 -9.55
C GLY A 36 -1.92 -3.25 -8.32
N LEU A 37 -2.64 -2.17 -7.98
CA LEU A 37 -3.53 -2.10 -6.80
C LEU A 37 -4.99 -1.78 -7.16
N GLU A 38 -5.30 -1.60 -8.45
CA GLU A 38 -6.59 -1.10 -8.96
C GLU A 38 -7.78 -2.04 -8.64
N ARG A 39 -7.49 -3.31 -8.35
CA ARG A 39 -8.50 -4.34 -8.05
C ARG A 39 -8.71 -4.56 -6.55
N VAL A 40 -7.92 -3.91 -5.72
CA VAL A 40 -7.83 -4.20 -4.28
C VAL A 40 -8.03 -2.94 -3.45
N LEU A 41 -7.62 -1.78 -3.96
CA LEU A 41 -7.84 -0.50 -3.32
C LEU A 41 -9.05 0.25 -3.92
N GLY A 42 -9.91 0.76 -3.05
CA GLY A 42 -10.99 1.70 -3.34
C GLY A 42 -10.69 3.13 -2.90
N ILE A 43 -11.51 4.09 -3.33
CA ILE A 43 -11.44 5.49 -2.87
C ILE A 43 -11.55 5.55 -1.34
N GLY A 44 -10.71 6.34 -0.70
CA GLY A 44 -10.65 6.52 0.75
C GLY A 44 -9.83 5.47 1.49
N GLU A 45 -9.42 4.39 0.81
CA GLU A 45 -8.57 3.39 1.44
C GLU A 45 -7.12 3.88 1.53
N ARG A 46 -6.43 3.39 2.56
CA ARG A 46 -5.05 3.77 2.85
C ARG A 46 -4.05 2.80 2.26
N CYS A 47 -2.91 3.35 1.89
CA CYS A 47 -1.75 2.61 1.44
C CYS A 47 -0.47 3.24 2.00
N ILE A 48 0.63 2.53 1.84
CA ILE A 48 1.96 2.97 2.26
C ILE A 48 2.87 2.91 1.04
N VAL A 49 3.53 4.02 0.75
CA VAL A 49 4.52 4.13 -0.34
C VAL A 49 5.91 4.11 0.27
N HIS A 50 6.75 3.17 -0.14
CA HIS A 50 8.08 2.99 0.42
C HIS A 50 9.11 3.87 -0.28
N GLY A 51 9.36 5.06 0.30
CA GLY A 51 10.37 6.01 -0.16
C GLY A 51 11.78 5.74 0.38
N SER A 52 12.79 6.40 -0.21
CA SER A 52 14.17 6.40 0.29
C SER A 52 14.30 7.08 1.65
N ASP A 53 13.46 8.08 1.91
CA ASP A 53 13.44 8.86 3.16
C ASP A 53 12.52 8.20 4.22
N GLY A 54 11.89 7.06 3.89
CA GLY A 54 10.97 6.32 4.75
C GLY A 54 9.59 6.08 4.12
N PRO A 55 8.71 5.33 4.81
CA PRO A 55 7.36 5.07 4.36
C PRO A 55 6.50 6.35 4.41
N VAL A 56 5.74 6.59 3.35
CA VAL A 56 4.77 7.67 3.24
C VAL A 56 3.38 7.08 3.22
N HIS A 57 2.58 7.37 4.25
CA HIS A 57 1.17 7.02 4.25
C HIS A 57 0.42 7.85 3.20
N ALA A 58 -0.52 7.23 2.51
CA ALA A 58 -1.32 7.89 1.51
C ALA A 58 -2.75 7.33 1.48
N GLU A 59 -3.64 8.09 0.85
CA GLU A 59 -5.04 7.74 0.65
C GLU A 59 -5.34 7.72 -0.84
N VAL A 60 -6.17 6.76 -1.25
CA VAL A 60 -6.68 6.71 -2.61
C VAL A 60 -7.71 7.82 -2.82
N VAL A 61 -7.40 8.75 -3.71
CA VAL A 61 -8.27 9.88 -4.06
C VAL A 61 -8.86 9.78 -5.45
N GLY A 62 -8.40 8.82 -6.26
CA GLY A 62 -8.90 8.59 -7.61
C GLY A 62 -8.59 7.18 -8.12
N LEU A 63 -9.44 6.69 -9.02
CA LEU A 63 -9.22 5.46 -9.78
C LEU A 63 -9.46 5.78 -11.25
N GLY A 64 -8.49 5.47 -12.11
CA GLY A 64 -8.55 5.85 -13.52
C GLY A 64 -7.86 4.86 -14.44
N THR A 65 -7.86 5.19 -15.73
CA THR A 65 -7.22 4.38 -16.78
C THR A 65 -5.71 4.25 -16.63
N HIS A 66 -5.09 5.16 -15.88
CA HIS A 66 -3.64 5.20 -15.66
C HIS A 66 -3.19 4.52 -14.36
N GLY A 67 -4.15 4.10 -13.51
CA GLY A 67 -3.90 3.47 -12.22
C GLY A 67 -4.69 4.12 -11.09
N THR A 68 -4.24 3.86 -9.87
CA THR A 68 -4.78 4.41 -8.62
C THR A 68 -4.09 5.73 -8.30
N GLU A 69 -4.85 6.81 -8.13
CA GLU A 69 -4.32 8.11 -7.72
C GLU A 69 -4.31 8.22 -6.20
N LEU A 70 -3.14 8.59 -5.67
CA LEU A 70 -2.83 8.68 -4.26
C LEU A 70 -2.51 10.12 -3.87
N LEU A 71 -2.95 10.50 -2.67
CA LEU A 71 -2.56 11.74 -2.00
C LEU A 71 -1.82 11.41 -0.70
N PRO A 72 -0.67 12.06 -0.41
CA PRO A 72 0.11 11.73 0.76
C PRO A 72 -0.48 12.37 2.01
N PHE A 73 -0.40 11.66 3.14
CA PHE A 73 -0.46 12.26 4.47
C PHE A 73 0.89 12.94 4.76
N GLY A 74 1.15 14.06 4.09
CA GLY A 74 2.41 14.79 4.20
C GLY A 74 3.03 15.09 2.84
N SER A 75 4.25 14.59 2.60
CA SER A 75 5.05 14.93 1.41
C SER A 75 5.59 13.69 0.72
N TRP A 76 5.65 13.71 -0.62
CA TRP A 76 6.31 12.69 -1.45
C TRP A 76 7.84 12.75 -1.45
N ARG A 77 8.44 13.38 -0.44
CA ARG A 77 9.89 13.55 -0.43
C ARG A 77 10.56 12.17 -0.32
N GLY A 78 11.53 11.90 -1.17
CA GLY A 78 12.19 10.59 -1.24
C GLY A 78 11.38 9.51 -1.95
N VAL A 79 10.24 9.84 -2.56
CA VAL A 79 9.47 8.90 -3.39
C VAL A 79 9.83 9.09 -4.86
N ALA A 80 10.05 7.98 -5.58
CA ALA A 80 10.38 7.94 -6.99
C ALA A 80 9.57 6.87 -7.73
N ALA A 81 9.53 6.94 -9.06
CA ALA A 81 8.92 5.90 -9.88
C ALA A 81 9.60 4.54 -9.63
N GLY A 82 8.81 3.46 -9.64
CA GLY A 82 9.24 2.10 -9.32
C GLY A 82 9.29 1.78 -7.82
N HIS A 83 9.10 2.77 -6.93
CA HIS A 83 8.98 2.47 -5.51
C HIS A 83 7.73 1.64 -5.23
N ARG A 84 7.85 0.71 -4.27
CA ARG A 84 6.79 -0.20 -3.88
C ARG A 84 5.66 0.54 -3.15
N VAL A 85 4.43 0.13 -3.44
CA VAL A 85 3.22 0.57 -2.74
C VAL A 85 2.55 -0.65 -2.13
N GLU A 86 2.19 -0.59 -0.85
CA GLU A 86 1.49 -1.66 -0.14
C GLU A 86 0.13 -1.20 0.37
N VAL A 87 -0.81 -2.13 0.49
CA VAL A 87 -2.11 -1.90 1.11
C VAL A 87 -1.93 -1.75 2.62
N ALA A 88 -2.44 -0.67 3.20
CA ALA A 88 -2.39 -0.50 4.65
C ALA A 88 -3.49 -1.36 5.30
N ILE A 89 -3.10 -2.48 5.91
CA ILE A 89 -4.05 -3.37 6.59
C ILE A 89 -4.38 -2.78 7.97
N GLY A 90 -5.60 -2.28 8.14
CA GLY A 90 -6.03 -1.71 9.41
C GLY A 90 -7.38 -1.01 9.32
N ARG A 91 -8.00 -0.73 10.47
CA ARG A 91 -9.27 0.00 10.54
C ARG A 91 -8.96 1.47 10.83
N ASP A 92 -9.65 2.38 10.13
CA ASP A 92 -9.68 3.81 10.43
C ASP A 92 -10.34 4.07 11.79
N VAL A 93 -9.58 3.83 12.87
CA VAL A 93 -10.07 3.97 14.24
C VAL A 93 -9.22 5.01 14.95
N ILE A 94 -9.85 6.13 15.24
CA ILE A 94 -9.35 7.04 16.26
C ILE A 94 -9.79 6.55 17.65
N ARG A 95 -8.98 6.81 18.67
CA ARG A 95 -9.28 6.51 20.07
C ARG A 95 -9.28 7.81 20.87
N PRO A 96 -10.36 8.61 20.79
CA PRO A 96 -10.47 9.82 21.58
C PRO A 96 -10.41 9.50 23.08
N ASP A 97 -9.74 10.36 23.82
CA ASP A 97 -9.70 10.31 25.27
C ASP A 97 -9.62 11.74 25.85
N GLU A 98 -9.76 11.86 27.16
CA GLU A 98 -9.82 13.16 27.86
C GLU A 98 -8.60 14.06 27.60
N SER A 99 -7.43 13.50 27.24
CA SER A 99 -6.22 14.26 26.93
C SER A 99 -6.31 15.09 25.64
N TRP A 100 -7.33 14.87 24.81
CA TRP A 100 -7.54 15.60 23.56
C TRP A 100 -8.19 16.97 23.77
N LYS A 101 -8.79 17.22 24.94
CA LYS A 101 -9.45 18.50 25.22
C LYS A 101 -8.43 19.64 25.23
N GLY A 102 -8.64 20.63 24.37
CA GLY A 102 -7.77 21.81 24.29
C GLY A 102 -6.47 21.61 23.49
N ARG A 103 -6.38 20.51 22.75
CA ARG A 103 -5.38 20.30 21.68
C ARG A 103 -5.96 20.74 20.34
#